data_AF-A0A225SSM9-F1
#
_entry.id   AF-A0A225SSM9-F1
#
_cell.length_a   1.000
_cell.length_b   1.000
_cell.length_c   1.000
_cell.angle_alpha   90.00
_cell.angle_beta   90.00
_cell.angle_gamma   90.00
#
_symmetry.space_group_name_H-M   'P 1'
#
loop_
_entity.id
_entity.type
_entity.pdbx_description
1 polymer ?
#
loop_
_entity_poly.entity_id
_entity_poly.type
_entity_poly.pdbx_seq_one_letter_code
_entity_poly.pdbx_strand_id
1 'polypeptide(L)'
;MTNLREFPDLASGLKNQVLAWYYDDQGWTGAWSDEVEGIIGENPLTGTTAQIRLSAEHGEIGGEISTKQLCARFPFFNFVMLEGSLSFGKFRGIGWDYLAGERVTLFTFKMRRIDNSLMEVIPIQDPAHLLPEKMVLARLVTRNYPAGMTAGTEQKEYCKEERKSASERLFRQGNRDKADK
;
A
#
# COMPACT_ATOMS: atom_id res chain seq x y z
N MET A 1 -22.54 43.44 -8.94
CA MET A 1 -21.72 42.92 -10.06
C MET A 1 -21.21 41.57 -9.62
N THR A 2 -21.82 40.48 -10.09
CA THR A 2 -21.47 39.11 -9.72
C THR A 2 -20.27 38.69 -10.58
N ASN A 3 -19.18 38.26 -9.95
CA ASN A 3 -17.91 38.00 -10.60
C ASN A 3 -18.00 36.77 -11.51
N LEU A 4 -17.82 36.96 -12.81
CA LEU A 4 -17.66 35.89 -13.82
C LEU A 4 -16.47 34.95 -13.54
N ARG A 5 -15.57 35.32 -12.62
CA ARG A 5 -14.48 34.47 -12.12
C ARG A 5 -14.91 33.44 -11.08
N GLU A 6 -16.03 33.64 -10.37
CA GLU A 6 -16.50 32.70 -9.34
C GLU A 6 -17.21 31.48 -9.95
N PHE A 7 -17.78 31.62 -11.16
CA PHE A 7 -18.56 30.57 -11.80
C PHE A 7 -17.74 29.34 -12.24
N PRO A 8 -16.54 29.49 -12.85
CA PRO A 8 -15.69 28.35 -13.21
C PRO A 8 -15.19 27.58 -12.00
N ASP A 9 -14.85 28.29 -10.91
CA ASP A 9 -14.34 27.68 -9.67
C ASP A 9 -15.44 26.94 -8.90
N LEU A 10 -16.67 27.45 -8.93
CA LEU A 10 -17.85 26.74 -8.40
C LEU A 10 -18.17 25.48 -9.22
N ALA A 11 -18.07 25.55 -10.55
CA ALA A 11 -18.33 24.41 -11.42
C ALA A 11 -17.27 23.31 -11.29
N SER A 12 -15.99 23.67 -11.14
CA SER A 12 -14.91 22.71 -10.89
C SER A 12 -15.05 22.07 -9.50
N GLY A 13 -15.38 22.86 -8.47
CA GLY A 13 -15.65 22.36 -7.13
C GLY A 13 -16.78 21.34 -7.07
N LEU A 14 -17.92 21.63 -7.72
CA LEU A 14 -19.06 20.71 -7.78
C LEU A 14 -18.71 19.42 -8.54
N LYS A 15 -18.01 19.55 -9.68
CA LYS A 15 -17.55 18.39 -10.45
C LYS A 15 -16.67 17.47 -9.61
N ASN A 16 -15.71 18.04 -8.88
CA ASN A 16 -14.79 17.26 -8.04
C ASN A 16 -15.56 16.54 -6.91
N GLN A 17 -16.51 17.22 -6.26
CA GLN A 17 -17.34 16.59 -5.22
C GLN A 17 -18.19 15.45 -5.78
N VAL A 18 -18.79 15.61 -6.96
CA VAL A 18 -19.59 14.57 -7.61
C VAL A 18 -18.72 13.36 -7.97
N LEU A 19 -17.53 13.58 -8.53
CA LEU A 19 -16.61 12.50 -8.88
C LEU A 19 -16.11 11.77 -7.62
N ALA A 20 -15.73 12.50 -6.58
CA ALA A 20 -15.27 11.91 -5.32
C ALA A 20 -16.36 11.06 -4.64
N TRP A 21 -17.62 11.51 -4.70
CA TRP A 21 -18.76 10.74 -4.23
C TRP A 21 -19.03 9.51 -5.10
N TYR A 22 -19.00 9.65 -6.43
CA TYR A 22 -19.28 8.58 -7.38
C TYR A 22 -18.28 7.41 -7.23
N TYR A 23 -17.00 7.71 -7.02
CA TYR A 23 -15.95 6.71 -6.82
C TYR A 23 -15.75 6.29 -5.36
N ASP A 24 -16.43 6.97 -4.42
CA ASP A 24 -16.25 6.81 -2.97
C ASP A 24 -14.78 6.92 -2.54
N ASP A 25 -14.09 7.97 -3.01
CA ASP A 25 -12.66 8.17 -2.78
C ASP A 25 -12.29 8.13 -1.28
N GLN A 26 -13.17 8.66 -0.41
CA GLN A 26 -12.99 8.63 1.04
C GLN A 26 -13.02 7.23 1.64
N GLY A 27 -13.78 6.33 1.03
CA GLY A 27 -13.89 4.94 1.45
C GLY A 27 -12.63 4.11 1.13
N TRP A 28 -11.83 4.53 0.15
CA TRP A 28 -10.58 3.87 -0.23
C TRP A 28 -9.34 4.49 0.43
N THR A 29 -9.36 5.81 0.61
CA THR A 29 -8.24 6.57 1.18
C THR A 29 -7.99 6.20 2.64
N GLY A 30 -6.73 5.93 2.99
CA GLY A 30 -6.31 5.61 4.37
C GLY A 30 -5.29 4.48 4.44
N ALA A 31 -4.91 4.10 5.66
CA ALA A 31 -4.06 2.95 5.92
C ALA A 31 -4.88 1.70 6.26
N TRP A 32 -4.35 0.56 5.83
CA TRP A 32 -4.94 -0.76 5.93
C TRP A 32 -3.86 -1.74 6.37
N SER A 33 -4.14 -2.60 7.33
CA SER A 33 -3.19 -3.58 7.86
C SER A 33 -3.91 -4.84 8.33
N ASP A 34 -3.23 -5.98 8.26
CA ASP A 34 -3.66 -7.21 8.95
C ASP A 34 -3.20 -7.24 10.42
N GLU A 35 -2.20 -6.43 10.78
CA GLU A 35 -1.79 -6.18 12.16
C GLU A 35 -2.74 -5.17 12.82
N VAL A 36 -3.75 -5.68 13.54
CA VAL A 36 -4.67 -4.86 14.32
C VAL A 36 -4.24 -4.90 15.79
N GLU A 37 -3.62 -3.83 16.29
CA GLU A 37 -3.39 -3.70 17.73
C GLU A 37 -4.72 -3.74 18.50
N GLY A 38 -4.82 -4.63 19.49
CA GLY A 38 -5.99 -4.75 20.37
C GLY A 38 -6.98 -5.87 20.02
N ILE A 39 -6.76 -6.65 18.95
CA ILE A 39 -7.41 -7.95 18.79
C ILE A 39 -6.51 -8.99 19.47
N ILE A 40 -6.91 -9.46 20.65
CA ILE A 40 -6.24 -10.57 21.34
C ILE A 40 -6.54 -11.85 20.54
N GLY A 41 -5.60 -12.24 19.69
CA GLY A 41 -5.65 -13.43 18.85
C GLY A 41 -4.95 -13.16 17.52
N GLU A 42 -4.20 -14.13 16.99
CA GLU A 42 -3.86 -14.15 15.57
C GLU A 42 -5.11 -13.79 14.78
N ASN A 43 -5.08 -12.75 13.94
CA ASN A 43 -6.20 -12.46 13.08
C ASN A 43 -6.43 -13.71 12.19
N PRO A 44 -7.52 -14.48 12.38
CA PRO A 44 -7.69 -15.76 11.71
C PRO A 44 -7.98 -15.60 10.21
N LEU A 45 -8.08 -14.36 9.71
CA LEU A 45 -8.50 -14.05 8.36
C LEU A 45 -7.36 -14.15 7.34
N THR A 46 -6.11 -13.91 7.73
CA THR A 46 -4.91 -14.24 6.94
C THR A 46 -3.68 -14.27 7.84
N GLY A 47 -2.92 -15.37 7.85
CA GLY A 47 -1.59 -15.47 8.51
C GLY A 47 -0.50 -14.67 7.80
N THR A 48 -0.87 -13.51 7.26
CA THR A 48 0.00 -12.61 6.54
C THR A 48 0.35 -11.43 7.43
N THR A 49 1.37 -10.70 7.00
CA THR A 49 1.77 -9.44 7.62
C THR A 49 1.99 -8.48 6.47
N ALA A 50 1.08 -7.50 6.34
CA ALA A 50 1.04 -6.54 5.26
C ALA A 50 0.40 -5.22 5.69
N GLN A 51 0.98 -4.11 5.22
CA GLN A 51 0.48 -2.75 5.42
C GLN A 51 0.35 -2.05 4.07
N ILE A 52 -0.79 -1.39 3.84
CA ILE A 52 -1.07 -0.61 2.63
C ILE A 52 -1.55 0.79 3.03
N ARG A 53 -1.06 1.81 2.34
CA ARG A 53 -1.59 3.18 2.43
C ARG A 53 -2.04 3.64 1.06
N LEU A 54 -3.30 4.07 0.97
CA LEU A 54 -3.93 4.48 -0.28
C LEU A 54 -4.38 5.94 -0.22
N SER A 55 -4.30 6.60 -1.36
CA SER A 55 -4.92 7.89 -1.64
C SER A 55 -5.73 7.75 -2.91
N ALA A 56 -7.03 8.04 -2.83
CA ALA A 56 -7.92 8.01 -3.97
C ALA A 56 -8.31 9.44 -4.39
N GLU A 57 -8.32 9.70 -5.69
CA GLU A 57 -8.80 10.94 -6.27
C GLU A 57 -9.48 10.67 -7.62
N HIS A 58 -10.77 10.96 -7.69
CA HIS A 58 -11.62 10.85 -8.87
C HIS A 58 -11.54 9.47 -9.56
N GLY A 59 -11.47 8.40 -8.76
CA GLY A 59 -11.38 7.03 -9.28
C GLY A 59 -9.97 6.55 -9.58
N GLU A 60 -8.94 7.38 -9.47
CA GLU A 60 -7.55 6.95 -9.49
C GLU A 60 -7.09 6.68 -8.06
N ILE A 61 -6.36 5.58 -7.85
CA ILE A 61 -5.77 5.25 -6.54
C ILE A 61 -4.26 5.16 -6.71
N GLY A 62 -3.55 5.95 -5.92
CA GLY A 62 -2.12 5.82 -5.67
C GLY A 62 -1.85 5.34 -4.24
N GLY A 63 -0.64 4.87 -3.98
CA GLY A 63 -0.29 4.46 -2.63
C GLY A 63 1.04 3.76 -2.50
N GLU A 64 1.18 3.04 -1.39
CA GLU A 64 2.34 2.23 -1.06
C GLU A 64 1.91 0.95 -0.33
N ILE A 65 2.65 -0.13 -0.56
CA ILE A 65 2.43 -1.43 0.08
C ILE A 65 3.74 -1.98 0.63
N SER A 66 3.66 -2.58 1.81
CA SER A 66 4.73 -3.32 2.46
C SER A 66 4.19 -4.68 2.86
N THR A 67 4.94 -5.74 2.57
CA THR A 67 4.64 -7.12 2.98
C THR A 67 5.91 -7.78 3.46
N LYS A 68 5.79 -8.81 4.31
CA LYS A 68 6.97 -9.59 4.72
C LYS A 68 7.66 -10.28 3.55
N GLN A 69 6.92 -10.76 2.55
CA GLN A 69 7.48 -11.34 1.33
C GLN A 69 8.32 -10.31 0.55
N LEU A 70 7.82 -9.09 0.41
CA LEU A 70 8.55 -7.99 -0.22
C LEU A 70 9.84 -7.70 0.56
N CYS A 71 9.76 -7.52 1.88
CA CYS A 71 10.93 -7.25 2.72
C CYS A 71 11.98 -8.37 2.65
N ALA A 72 11.53 -9.64 2.63
CA ALA A 72 12.41 -10.79 2.55
C ALA A 72 13.11 -10.89 1.18
N ARG A 73 12.40 -10.55 0.10
CA ARG A 73 12.93 -10.64 -1.26
C ARG A 73 13.81 -9.44 -1.62
N PHE A 74 13.40 -8.25 -1.21
CA PHE A 74 14.07 -6.98 -1.48
C PHE A 74 14.26 -6.18 -0.19
N PRO A 75 15.21 -6.56 0.67
CA PRO A 75 15.41 -5.95 2.00
C PRO A 75 15.87 -4.49 1.97
N PHE A 76 16.13 -3.93 0.79
CA PHE A 76 16.46 -2.53 0.58
C PHE A 76 15.22 -1.66 0.31
N PHE A 77 14.10 -2.26 -0.09
CA PHE A 77 12.82 -1.57 -0.22
C PHE A 77 12.05 -1.67 1.10
N ASN A 78 11.50 -0.54 1.56
CA ASN A 78 10.58 -0.56 2.71
C ASN A 78 9.12 -0.73 2.26
N PHE A 79 8.83 -0.34 1.02
CA PHE A 79 7.53 -0.41 0.38
C PHE A 79 7.72 -0.41 -1.14
N VAL A 80 6.66 -0.76 -1.86
CA VAL A 80 6.53 -0.62 -3.31
C VAL A 80 5.40 0.37 -3.61
N MET A 81 5.56 1.18 -4.66
CA MET A 81 4.54 2.15 -5.06
C MET A 81 3.35 1.45 -5.72
N LEU A 82 2.15 1.95 -5.46
CA LEU A 82 0.92 1.49 -6.05
C LEU A 82 0.32 2.56 -6.95
N GLU A 83 -0.23 2.15 -8.08
CA GLU A 83 -1.14 2.98 -8.87
C GLU A 83 -2.17 2.12 -9.62
N GLY A 84 -3.31 2.71 -9.95
CA GLY A 84 -4.33 2.09 -10.77
C GLY A 84 -5.66 2.82 -10.66
N SER A 85 -6.71 2.21 -11.19
CA SER A 85 -8.02 2.84 -11.26
C SER A 85 -9.14 1.98 -10.69
N LEU A 86 -10.18 2.68 -10.24
CA LEU A 86 -11.43 2.13 -9.74
C LEU A 86 -12.42 1.97 -10.89
N SER A 87 -12.99 0.78 -10.96
CA SER A 87 -14.08 0.47 -11.88
C SER A 87 -15.11 -0.39 -11.15
N PHE A 88 -16.34 0.11 -11.01
CA PHE A 88 -17.46 -0.59 -10.39
C PHE A 88 -17.13 -1.18 -9.00
N GLY A 89 -16.49 -0.38 -8.13
CA GLY A 89 -16.12 -0.79 -6.77
C GLY A 89 -14.96 -1.80 -6.69
N LYS A 90 -14.28 -2.05 -7.81
CA LYS A 90 -13.08 -2.89 -7.88
C LYS A 90 -11.92 -2.04 -8.34
N PHE A 91 -10.82 -2.11 -7.62
CA PHE A 91 -9.56 -1.52 -8.04
C PHE A 91 -8.74 -2.55 -8.82
N ARG A 92 -8.11 -2.10 -9.90
CA ARG A 92 -7.02 -2.83 -10.55
C ARG A 92 -5.83 -1.91 -10.68
N GLY A 93 -4.66 -2.43 -10.34
CA GLY A 93 -3.45 -1.64 -10.38
C GLY A 93 -2.18 -2.46 -10.46
N ILE A 94 -1.09 -1.72 -10.39
CA ILE A 94 0.27 -2.23 -10.48
C ILE A 94 1.07 -1.81 -9.26
N GLY A 95 1.91 -2.73 -8.79
CA GLY A 95 3.00 -2.42 -7.87
C GLY A 95 4.26 -2.17 -8.67
N TRP A 96 4.91 -1.04 -8.45
CA TRP A 96 6.07 -0.63 -9.22
C TRP A 96 7.13 0.08 -8.36
N ASP A 97 8.36 0.05 -8.82
CA ASP A 97 9.46 0.82 -8.21
C ASP A 97 10.51 1.19 -9.28
N TYR A 98 11.49 2.00 -8.91
CA TYR A 98 12.67 2.29 -9.72
C TYR A 98 13.80 1.30 -9.41
N LEU A 99 14.20 0.51 -10.40
CA LEU A 99 15.36 -0.38 -10.35
C LEU A 99 16.40 0.11 -11.35
N ALA A 100 17.61 0.41 -10.86
CA ALA A 100 18.71 0.95 -11.67
C ALA A 100 18.32 2.21 -12.49
N GLY A 101 17.39 3.02 -11.98
CA GLY A 101 16.90 4.24 -12.65
C GLY A 101 15.75 4.02 -13.63
N GLU A 102 15.36 2.77 -13.89
CA GLU A 102 14.22 2.44 -14.74
C GLU A 102 13.00 2.08 -13.90
N ARG A 103 11.84 2.53 -14.35
CA ARG A 103 10.56 2.18 -13.73
C ARG A 103 10.21 0.73 -14.10
N VAL A 104 10.11 -0.13 -13.11
CA VAL A 104 9.80 -1.55 -13.29
C VAL A 104 8.48 -1.89 -12.62
N THR A 105 7.60 -2.58 -13.35
CA THR A 105 6.41 -3.20 -12.77
C THR A 105 6.80 -4.51 -12.10
N LEU A 106 6.51 -4.62 -10.81
CA LEU A 106 6.86 -5.78 -9.99
C LEU A 106 5.72 -6.79 -9.93
N PHE A 107 4.48 -6.30 -9.85
CA PHE A 107 3.28 -7.13 -9.85
C PHE A 107 2.05 -6.36 -10.33
N THR A 108 1.01 -7.09 -10.72
CA THR A 108 -0.34 -6.57 -10.96
C THR A 108 -1.29 -7.20 -9.96
N PHE A 109 -2.30 -6.45 -9.52
CA PHE A 109 -3.21 -6.92 -8.48
C PHE A 109 -4.60 -6.29 -8.62
N LYS A 110 -5.56 -6.89 -7.92
CA LYS A 110 -6.89 -6.33 -7.74
C LYS A 110 -7.18 -6.13 -6.27
N MET A 111 -7.92 -5.07 -5.97
CA MET A 111 -8.49 -4.87 -4.64
C MET A 111 -10.00 -4.76 -4.70
N ARG A 112 -10.65 -5.23 -3.65
CA ARG A 112 -12.08 -5.10 -3.44
C ARG A 112 -12.33 -4.81 -1.97
N ARG A 113 -13.14 -3.80 -1.68
CA ARG A 113 -13.68 -3.62 -0.32
C ARG A 113 -14.74 -4.69 -0.06
N ILE A 114 -14.57 -5.44 1.02
CA ILE A 114 -15.59 -6.39 1.50
C ILE A 114 -16.68 -5.60 2.22
N ASP A 115 -16.27 -4.65 3.07
CA ASP A 115 -17.10 -3.65 3.73
C ASP A 115 -16.29 -2.35 3.92
N ASN A 116 -16.75 -1.43 4.78
CA ASN A 116 -16.09 -0.13 5.02
C ASN A 116 -14.80 -0.23 5.86
N SER A 117 -14.53 -1.39 6.43
CA SER A 117 -13.43 -1.68 7.36
C SER A 117 -12.48 -2.77 6.85
N LEU A 118 -12.89 -3.58 5.87
CA LEU A 118 -12.11 -4.69 5.33
C LEU A 118 -11.87 -4.56 3.84
N MET A 119 -10.62 -4.80 3.44
CA MET A 119 -10.16 -4.79 2.06
C MET A 119 -9.51 -6.13 1.71
N GLU A 120 -9.93 -6.72 0.60
CA GLU A 120 -9.33 -7.90 0.01
C GLU A 120 -8.36 -7.48 -1.09
N VAL A 121 -7.13 -8.01 -1.04
CA VAL A 121 -6.08 -7.79 -2.04
C VAL A 121 -5.66 -9.13 -2.60
N ILE A 122 -5.69 -9.25 -3.93
CA ILE A 122 -5.36 -10.49 -4.64
C ILE A 122 -4.41 -10.19 -5.80
N PRO A 123 -3.19 -10.76 -5.82
CA PRO A 123 -2.30 -10.66 -6.97
C PRO A 123 -2.93 -11.30 -8.22
N ILE A 124 -2.69 -10.68 -9.38
CA ILE A 124 -3.08 -11.20 -10.70
C ILE A 124 -1.83 -11.77 -11.39
N GLN A 125 -0.73 -11.02 -11.38
CA GLN A 125 0.59 -11.45 -11.84
C GLN A 125 1.62 -10.99 -10.83
N ASP A 126 2.34 -11.93 -10.23
CA ASP A 126 3.39 -11.65 -9.25
C ASP A 126 4.49 -12.73 -9.37
N PRO A 127 5.35 -12.62 -10.39
CA PRO A 127 6.32 -13.67 -10.71
C PRO A 127 7.42 -13.81 -9.64
N ALA A 128 7.62 -12.78 -8.82
CA ALA A 128 8.61 -12.78 -7.74
C ALA A 128 8.00 -13.15 -6.38
N HIS A 129 6.69 -13.46 -6.33
CA HIS A 129 5.95 -13.81 -5.11
C HIS A 129 6.15 -12.76 -4.00
N LEU A 130 6.06 -11.47 -4.36
CA LEU A 130 6.20 -10.34 -3.44
C LEU A 130 4.95 -10.12 -2.59
N LEU A 131 3.82 -10.66 -3.00
CA LEU A 131 2.56 -10.64 -2.29
C LEU A 131 2.15 -12.07 -1.88
N PRO A 132 1.50 -12.24 -0.74
CA PRO A 132 0.70 -13.43 -0.44
C PRO A 132 -0.35 -13.69 -1.53
N GLU A 133 -0.77 -14.94 -1.70
CA GLU A 133 -1.81 -15.34 -2.68
C GLU A 133 -3.14 -14.61 -2.47
N LYS A 134 -3.42 -14.21 -1.22
CA LYS A 134 -4.55 -13.39 -0.82
C LYS A 134 -4.23 -12.71 0.52
N MET A 135 -4.63 -11.45 0.64
CA MET A 135 -4.57 -10.70 1.89
C MET A 135 -5.94 -10.10 2.20
N VAL A 136 -6.29 -10.06 3.49
CA VAL A 136 -7.45 -9.32 4.00
C VAL A 136 -6.95 -8.33 5.02
N LEU A 137 -7.10 -7.05 4.72
CA LEU A 137 -6.58 -5.94 5.52
C LEU A 137 -7.72 -5.19 6.18
N ALA A 138 -7.54 -4.85 7.46
CA ALA A 138 -8.45 -4.01 8.20
C ALA A 138 -8.02 -2.54 8.15
N ARG A 139 -8.98 -1.62 8.09
CA ARG A 139 -8.70 -0.18 8.11
C ARG A 139 -8.13 0.21 9.46
N LEU A 140 -6.98 0.87 9.44
CA LEU A 140 -6.36 1.43 10.64
C LEU A 140 -7.06 2.73 11.01
N VAL A 141 -7.94 2.66 12.02
CA VAL A 141 -8.63 3.83 12.58
C VAL A 141 -8.12 4.01 14.00
N THR A 142 -7.31 5.04 14.23
CA THR A 142 -6.89 5.42 15.60
C THR A 142 -7.59 6.71 16.02
N ARG A 143 -7.79 6.89 17.33
CA ARG A 143 -8.41 8.12 17.90
C ARG A 143 -7.74 9.41 17.41
N ASN A 144 -6.44 9.35 17.15
CA ASN A 144 -5.65 10.51 16.74
C ASN A 144 -5.66 10.71 15.22
N TYR A 145 -6.01 9.69 14.44
CA TYR A 145 -5.95 9.71 12.97
C TYR A 145 -7.20 9.06 12.36
N PRO A 146 -8.35 9.77 12.40
CA PRO A 146 -9.62 9.23 11.91
C PRO A 146 -9.63 8.97 10.39
N ALA A 147 -8.70 9.57 9.64
CA ALA A 147 -8.49 9.32 8.21
C ALA A 147 -7.44 8.22 7.91
N GLY A 148 -6.75 7.69 8.94
CA GLY A 148 -5.74 6.63 8.79
C GLY A 148 -4.46 7.01 8.03
N MET A 149 -4.20 8.29 7.74
CA MET A 149 -3.13 8.69 6.80
C MET A 149 -1.71 8.84 7.40
N THR A 150 -1.55 8.87 8.72
CA THR A 150 -0.26 9.09 9.39
C THR A 150 0.19 7.86 10.16
N ALA A 151 0.33 6.74 9.44
CA ALA A 151 1.28 5.68 9.77
C ALA A 151 2.64 5.91 9.07
N GLY A 152 2.96 7.18 8.75
CA GLY A 152 4.15 7.55 7.95
C GLY A 152 5.49 7.22 8.60
N THR A 153 5.50 6.88 9.90
CA THR A 153 6.66 6.37 10.63
C THR A 153 6.76 4.85 10.60
N GLU A 154 5.64 4.12 10.52
CA GLU A 154 5.62 2.65 10.60
C GLU A 154 6.04 2.02 9.28
N GLN A 155 5.55 2.54 8.16
CA GLN A 155 5.82 1.93 6.85
C GLN A 155 7.31 2.04 6.43
N LYS A 156 8.01 3.08 6.90
CA LYS A 156 9.46 3.26 6.66
C LYS A 156 10.33 2.30 7.47
N GLU A 157 9.83 1.82 8.61
CA GLU A 157 10.55 0.88 9.47
C GLU A 157 10.05 -0.56 9.32
N TYR A 158 9.06 -0.79 8.47
CA TYR A 158 8.41 -2.10 8.31
C TYR A 158 9.40 -3.24 7.98
N CYS A 159 10.37 -2.99 7.09
CA CYS A 159 11.38 -3.98 6.68
C CYS A 159 12.70 -3.90 7.51
N LYS A 160 12.70 -3.25 8.67
CA LYS A 160 13.93 -2.96 9.44
C LYS A 160 14.66 -4.22 9.89
N GLU A 161 13.92 -5.24 10.31
CA GLU A 161 14.47 -6.51 10.80
C GLU A 161 15.09 -7.34 9.69
N GLU A 162 14.42 -7.41 8.54
CA GLU A 162 14.88 -8.11 7.34
C GLU A 162 16.14 -7.43 6.79
N ARG A 163 16.16 -6.09 6.76
CA ARG A 163 17.32 -5.31 6.33
C ARG A 163 18.53 -5.52 7.24
N LYS A 164 18.31 -5.54 8.57
CA LYS A 164 19.38 -5.84 9.53
C LYS A 164 19.94 -7.25 9.30
N SER A 165 19.05 -8.23 9.17
CA SER A 165 19.41 -9.63 8.93
C SER A 165 20.16 -9.83 7.61
N ALA A 166 19.74 -9.15 6.53
CA ALA A 166 20.41 -9.18 5.24
C ALA A 166 21.81 -8.56 5.30
N SER A 167 21.94 -7.42 5.99
CA SER A 167 23.23 -6.75 6.18
C SER A 167 24.22 -7.65 6.94
N GLU A 168 23.78 -8.27 8.04
CA GLU A 168 24.60 -9.19 8.84
C GLU A 168 25.10 -10.40 8.02
N ARG A 169 24.25 -10.96 7.13
CA ARG A 169 24.65 -12.06 6.24
C ARG A 169 25.74 -11.64 5.24
N LEU A 170 25.60 -10.46 4.65
CA LEU A 170 26.59 -9.90 3.72
C LEU A 170 27.94 -9.67 4.41
N PHE A 171 27.93 -9.10 5.62
CA PHE A 171 29.16 -8.92 6.42
C PHE A 171 29.85 -10.25 6.76
N ARG A 172 29.08 -11.30 7.10
CA ARG A 172 29.63 -12.64 7.39
C ARG A 172 30.22 -13.31 6.15
N GLN A 173 29.59 -13.20 4.99
CA GLN A 173 30.12 -13.73 3.73
C GLN A 173 31.42 -13.03 3.32
N GLY A 174 31.45 -11.70 3.36
CA GLY A 174 32.65 -10.93 3.02
C GLY A 174 33.85 -11.22 3.94
N ASN A 175 33.61 -11.65 5.18
CA ASN A 175 34.66 -12.10 6.09
C ASN A 175 35.12 -13.54 5.83
N ARG A 176 34.24 -14.44 5.36
CA ARG A 176 34.63 -15.79 4.91
C ARG A 176 35.50 -15.74 3.66
N ASP A 177 35.10 -14.94 2.67
CA ASP A 177 35.84 -14.81 1.40
C ASP A 177 37.24 -14.19 1.56
N LYS A 178 37.48 -13.47 2.67
CA LYS A 178 38.79 -12.94 3.06
C LYS A 178 39.62 -13.92 3.88
N ALA A 179 39.01 -14.92 4.50
CA ALA A 179 39.70 -15.96 5.27
C ALA A 179 40.16 -17.12 4.38
N ASP A 180 39.51 -17.34 3.24
CA ASP A 180 39.85 -18.35 2.23
C ASP A 180 40.80 -17.84 1.12
N LYS A 181 41.38 -16.64 1.29
CA LYS A 181 42.43 -16.05 0.44
C LYS A 181 43.71 -15.83 1.23
#